data_AF-A0A6B9GF00-F1
#
_entry.id   AF-A0A6B9GF00-F1
#
_cell.length_a   1.000
_cell.length_b   1.000
_cell.length_c   1.000
_cell.angle_alpha   90.00
_cell.angle_beta   90.00
_cell.angle_gamma   90.00
#
_symmetry.space_group_name_H-M   'P 1'
#
loop_
_entity.id
_entity.type
_entity.pdbx_description
1 polymer ?
#
loop_
_entity_poly.entity_id
_entity_poly.type
_entity_poly.pdbx_seq_one_letter_code
_entity_poly.pdbx_strand_id
1 'polypeptide(L)'
;MQTKRIAYFLTAGLILSAFSAMSLPAFAVDLPFSANCTNYAQIQVTAPNTGITFRKNPNSPATRAATATIFAIQDMHNISFPANASSCFFAIQAPHSDNYCFQASNNPQAFTNINAVANTNVAGAPNCQ
;
A
#
# COMPACT_ATOMS: atom_id res chain seq x y z
N MET A 1 28.59 44.36 -50.47
CA MET A 1 29.39 44.11 -49.25
C MET A 1 28.53 43.37 -48.24
N GLN A 2 28.95 42.17 -47.85
CA GLN A 2 28.35 41.34 -46.81
C GLN A 2 28.54 41.99 -45.43
N THR A 3 27.56 41.90 -44.53
CA THR A 3 27.85 41.40 -43.18
C THR A 3 26.61 40.80 -42.53
N LYS A 4 26.83 39.60 -41.98
CA LYS A 4 25.91 38.65 -41.36
C LYS A 4 25.53 39.11 -39.94
N ARG A 5 24.30 38.84 -39.50
CA ARG A 5 23.93 38.74 -38.07
C ARG A 5 22.90 37.61 -37.94
N ILE A 6 23.37 36.37 -37.97
CA ILE A 6 23.65 35.50 -36.80
C ILE A 6 22.40 35.35 -35.93
N ALA A 7 21.73 34.23 -36.20
CA ALA A 7 20.71 33.61 -35.37
C ALA A 7 21.28 33.22 -34.01
N TYR A 8 20.50 33.44 -32.95
CA TYR A 8 20.65 32.73 -31.69
C TYR A 8 19.32 32.07 -31.38
N PHE A 9 19.24 30.77 -31.71
CA PHE A 9 18.18 29.87 -31.27
C PHE A 9 18.32 29.69 -29.75
N LEU A 10 17.34 30.19 -29.00
CA LEU A 10 17.21 29.88 -27.57
C LEU A 10 16.68 28.45 -27.45
N THR A 11 17.60 27.49 -27.30
CA THR A 11 17.30 26.12 -26.89
C THR A 11 16.91 26.11 -25.41
N ALA A 12 15.65 26.41 -25.12
CA ALA A 12 15.04 26.12 -23.83
C ALA A 12 14.65 24.63 -23.79
N GLY A 13 15.63 23.78 -23.52
CA GLY A 13 15.41 22.37 -23.23
C GLY A 13 14.75 22.21 -21.87
N LEU A 14 13.42 22.31 -21.83
CA LEU A 14 12.61 21.87 -20.70
C LEU A 14 12.61 20.33 -20.68
N ILE A 15 13.59 19.76 -19.96
CA ILE A 15 13.53 18.36 -19.54
C ILE A 15 12.44 18.30 -18.46
N LEU A 16 11.19 18.10 -18.87
CA LEU A 16 10.14 17.70 -17.93
C LEU A 16 10.55 16.35 -17.38
N SER A 17 10.86 16.37 -16.09
CA SER A 17 11.05 15.21 -15.24
C SER A 17 9.85 14.30 -15.43
N ALA A 18 10.05 13.18 -16.10
CA ALA A 18 9.10 12.08 -16.09
C ALA A 18 9.04 11.57 -14.65
N PHE A 19 8.10 12.10 -13.87
CA PHE A 19 7.58 11.38 -12.72
C PHE A 19 6.85 10.17 -13.30
N SER A 20 7.60 9.10 -13.53
CA SER A 20 7.04 7.77 -13.67
C SER A 20 6.15 7.58 -12.46
N ALA A 21 4.83 7.67 -12.66
CA ALA A 21 3.87 7.20 -11.68
C ALA A 21 4.31 5.79 -11.32
N MET A 22 4.86 5.61 -10.11
CA MET A 22 5.25 4.31 -9.63
C MET A 22 3.97 3.49 -9.66
N SER A 23 3.86 2.60 -10.65
CA SER A 23 2.75 1.67 -10.74
C SER A 23 2.71 0.94 -9.41
N LEU A 24 1.56 1.00 -8.75
CA LEU A 24 1.31 0.20 -7.57
C LEU A 24 1.68 -1.25 -7.93
N PRO A 25 2.44 -1.96 -7.07
CA PRO A 25 2.79 -3.35 -7.35
C PRO A 25 1.53 -4.13 -7.74
N ALA A 26 1.57 -4.79 -8.90
CA ALA A 26 0.46 -5.50 -9.52
C ALA A 26 0.00 -6.77 -8.73
N PHE A 27 0.41 -6.90 -7.48
CA PHE A 27 0.15 -8.03 -6.58
C PHE A 27 -0.51 -7.54 -5.28
N ALA A 28 -1.42 -6.57 -5.38
CA ALA A 28 -2.29 -6.25 -4.25
C ALA A 28 -3.31 -7.37 -4.09
N VAL A 29 -3.26 -8.06 -2.96
CA VAL A 29 -4.17 -9.13 -2.58
C VAL A 29 -5.34 -8.52 -1.80
N ASP A 30 -6.56 -8.89 -2.17
CA ASP A 30 -7.74 -8.45 -1.45
C ASP A 30 -8.03 -9.38 -0.27
N LEU A 31 -8.03 -8.81 0.92
CA LEU A 31 -8.48 -9.46 2.15
C LEU A 31 -9.94 -9.05 2.41
N PRO A 32 -10.94 -9.86 1.97
CA PRO A 32 -12.33 -9.59 2.29
C PRO A 32 -12.58 -9.77 3.78
N PHE A 33 -13.67 -9.17 4.28
CA PHE A 33 -14.07 -9.35 5.66
C PHE A 33 -14.42 -10.83 5.94
N SER A 34 -13.77 -11.42 6.93
CA SER A 34 -13.97 -12.80 7.39
C SER A 34 -13.80 -12.87 8.90
N ALA A 35 -14.91 -12.77 9.65
CA ALA A 35 -14.90 -12.72 11.13
C ALA A 35 -14.22 -13.93 11.80
N ASN A 36 -14.27 -15.09 11.15
CA ASN A 36 -13.67 -16.34 11.62
C ASN A 36 -12.45 -16.76 10.80
N CYS A 37 -11.94 -15.88 9.92
CA CYS A 37 -10.80 -16.15 9.05
C CYS A 37 -10.89 -17.44 8.21
N THR A 38 -12.10 -17.79 7.78
CA THR A 38 -12.33 -18.92 6.86
C THR A 38 -12.01 -18.56 5.42
N ASN A 39 -11.99 -17.27 5.09
CA ASN A 39 -11.52 -16.73 3.82
C ASN A 39 -10.26 -15.91 4.10
N TYR A 40 -9.14 -16.37 3.55
CA TYR A 40 -7.81 -15.82 3.78
C TYR A 40 -7.02 -15.86 2.47
N ALA A 41 -5.96 -15.07 2.43
CA ALA A 41 -5.03 -15.09 1.32
C ALA A 41 -3.59 -15.17 1.83
N GLN A 42 -2.78 -15.97 1.15
CA GLN A 42 -1.36 -16.06 1.44
C GLN A 42 -0.63 -14.84 0.89
N ILE A 43 0.27 -14.27 1.68
CA ILE A 43 1.16 -13.19 1.26
C ILE A 43 2.59 -13.63 1.53
N GLN A 44 3.38 -13.68 0.46
CA GLN A 44 4.79 -13.98 0.53
C GLN A 44 5.60 -12.68 0.46
N VAL A 45 6.36 -12.39 1.51
CA VAL A 45 7.30 -11.27 1.58
C VAL A 45 8.68 -11.78 1.22
N THR A 46 9.13 -11.48 0.00
CA THR A 46 10.47 -11.81 -0.50
C THR A 46 11.37 -10.58 -0.53
N ALA A 47 12.69 -10.76 -0.46
CA ALA A 47 13.63 -9.66 -0.64
C ALA A 47 13.42 -8.99 -2.02
N PRO A 48 13.49 -7.65 -2.11
CA PRO A 48 13.97 -6.71 -1.09
C PRO A 48 12.88 -6.15 -0.15
N ASN A 49 11.66 -6.70 -0.16
CA ASN A 49 10.57 -6.19 0.68
C ASN A 49 10.84 -6.42 2.16
N THR A 50 10.37 -5.49 2.99
CA THR A 50 10.60 -5.50 4.45
C THR A 50 9.29 -5.49 5.23
N GLY A 51 8.18 -5.80 4.56
CA GLY A 51 6.86 -5.78 5.17
C GLY A 51 5.72 -5.87 4.18
N ILE A 52 4.53 -5.61 4.71
CA ILE A 52 3.27 -5.57 3.98
C ILE A 52 2.66 -4.18 4.18
N THR A 53 2.25 -3.54 3.08
CA THR A 53 1.42 -2.34 3.12
C THR A 53 -0.05 -2.75 3.01
N PHE A 54 -0.83 -2.48 4.05
CA PHE A 54 -2.27 -2.64 4.05
C PHE A 54 -2.95 -1.33 3.65
N ARG A 55 -4.03 -1.40 2.88
CA ARG A 55 -4.77 -0.25 2.37
C ARG A 55 -6.27 -0.51 2.45
N LYS A 56 -7.02 0.48 2.90
CA LYS A 56 -8.48 0.38 3.00
C LYS A 56 -9.11 0.62 1.64
N ASN A 57 -10.03 -0.25 1.22
CA ASN A 57 -10.75 -0.12 -0.04
C ASN A 57 -12.28 -0.23 0.18
N PRO A 58 -13.08 0.71 -0.37
CA PRO A 58 -12.65 1.97 -0.99
C PRO A 58 -11.95 2.89 0.02
N ASN A 59 -11.17 3.85 -0.48
CA ASN A 59 -10.60 4.90 0.37
C ASN A 59 -11.60 6.06 0.48
N SER A 60 -12.33 6.18 1.60
CA SER A 60 -13.32 7.22 1.83
C SER A 60 -13.21 7.79 3.25
N PRO A 61 -13.84 8.93 3.57
CA PRO A 61 -13.87 9.44 4.94
C PRO A 61 -14.39 8.42 5.96
N ALA A 62 -15.41 7.64 5.59
CA ALA A 62 -15.97 6.59 6.44
C ALA A 62 -14.97 5.45 6.67
N THR A 63 -14.28 4.99 5.61
CA THR A 63 -13.31 3.89 5.71
C THR A 63 -12.06 4.32 6.49
N ARG A 64 -11.62 5.57 6.33
CA ARG A 64 -10.51 6.15 7.10
C ARG A 64 -10.83 6.22 8.58
N ALA A 65 -12.02 6.70 8.97
CA ALA A 65 -12.41 6.86 10.37
C ALA A 65 -12.49 5.52 11.15
N ALA A 66 -12.70 4.41 10.44
CA ALA A 66 -12.83 3.10 11.04
C ALA A 66 -11.46 2.45 11.33
N THR A 67 -11.36 1.67 12.40
CA THR A 67 -10.24 0.77 12.67
C THR A 67 -10.52 -0.59 12.02
N ALA A 68 -9.47 -1.29 11.63
CA ALA A 68 -9.58 -2.64 11.11
C ALA A 68 -8.57 -3.56 11.80
N THR A 69 -8.90 -4.83 11.94
CA THR A 69 -8.02 -5.86 12.49
C THR A 69 -7.79 -6.90 11.41
N ILE A 70 -6.54 -7.05 11.01
CA ILE A 70 -6.07 -8.13 10.15
C ILE A 70 -5.48 -9.19 11.08
N PHE A 71 -5.70 -10.47 10.81
CA PHE A 71 -5.10 -11.55 11.57
C PHE A 71 -4.14 -12.32 10.69
N ALA A 72 -2.93 -12.54 11.21
CA ALA A 72 -1.90 -13.40 10.64
C ALA A 72 -2.07 -14.80 11.24
N ILE A 73 -2.42 -15.76 10.39
CA ILE A 73 -2.96 -17.05 10.84
C ILE A 73 -1.86 -17.97 11.37
N GLN A 74 -0.72 -18.06 10.68
CA GLN A 74 0.36 -18.95 11.08
C GLN A 74 1.11 -18.38 12.28
N ASP A 75 1.37 -17.08 12.29
CA ASP A 75 2.01 -16.40 13.43
C ASP A 75 1.04 -16.14 14.60
N MET A 76 -0.25 -16.40 14.43
CA MET A 76 -1.32 -16.25 15.43
C MET A 76 -1.35 -14.87 16.11
N HIS A 77 -1.25 -13.79 15.36
CA HIS A 77 -1.29 -12.43 15.92
C HIS A 77 -2.21 -11.49 15.13
N ASN A 78 -2.73 -10.49 15.85
CA ASN A 78 -3.53 -9.43 15.29
C ASN A 78 -2.64 -8.26 14.85
N ILE A 79 -2.99 -7.67 13.72
CA ILE A 79 -2.40 -6.46 13.14
C ILE A 79 -3.51 -5.42 13.09
N SER A 80 -3.37 -4.37 13.88
CA SER A 80 -4.33 -3.29 13.98
C SER A 80 -4.03 -2.21 12.95
N PHE A 81 -5.01 -1.95 12.10
CA PHE A 81 -5.02 -0.82 11.18
C PHE A 81 -5.67 0.37 11.88
N PRO A 82 -4.92 1.46 12.15
CA PRO A 82 -5.42 2.59 12.91
C PRO A 82 -6.54 3.37 12.19
N ALA A 83 -7.35 4.07 13.00
CA ALA A 83 -8.29 5.07 12.51
C ALA A 83 -7.54 6.26 11.90
N ASN A 84 -8.22 6.99 11.02
CA ASN A 84 -7.74 8.15 10.28
C ASN A 84 -6.56 7.90 9.32
N ALA A 85 -6.16 6.64 9.12
CA ALA A 85 -5.18 6.24 8.11
C ALA A 85 -5.86 5.61 6.89
N SER A 86 -5.34 5.91 5.69
CA SER A 86 -5.73 5.25 4.42
C SER A 86 -4.90 4.00 4.12
N SER A 87 -3.68 3.94 4.66
CA SER A 87 -2.75 2.82 4.56
C SER A 87 -1.95 2.71 5.86
N CYS A 88 -1.54 1.49 6.23
CA CYS A 88 -0.54 1.26 7.27
C CYS A 88 0.51 0.27 6.78
N PHE A 89 1.69 0.32 7.38
CA PHE A 89 2.80 -0.60 7.08
C PHE A 89 3.04 -1.53 8.25
N PHE A 90 3.12 -2.83 7.98
CA PHE A 90 3.50 -3.84 8.96
C PHE A 90 4.86 -4.43 8.57
N ALA A 91 5.83 -4.27 9.46
CA ALA A 91 7.21 -4.69 9.22
C ALA A 91 7.34 -6.22 9.36
N ILE A 92 7.95 -6.86 8.37
CA ILE A 92 8.19 -8.29 8.33
C ILE A 92 9.56 -8.53 7.72
N GLN A 93 10.37 -9.36 8.38
CA GLN A 93 11.68 -9.75 7.83
C GLN A 93 11.49 -10.76 6.69
N ALA A 94 11.98 -10.43 5.49
CA ALA A 94 12.04 -11.38 4.39
C ALA A 94 13.17 -12.41 4.57
N PRO A 95 13.01 -13.66 4.06
CA PRO A 95 11.80 -14.20 3.45
C PRO A 95 10.78 -14.61 4.51
N HIS A 96 9.50 -14.31 4.26
CA HIS A 96 8.39 -14.70 5.13
C HIS A 96 7.15 -15.03 4.30
N SER A 97 6.33 -15.95 4.77
CA SER A 97 5.08 -16.34 4.13
C SER A 97 4.07 -16.66 5.22
N ASP A 98 2.93 -15.97 5.22
CA ASP A 98 1.80 -16.23 6.12
C ASP A 98 0.47 -16.01 5.38
N ASN A 99 -0.61 -16.56 5.91
CA ASN A 99 -1.99 -16.34 5.50
C ASN A 99 -2.61 -15.23 6.34
N TYR A 100 -3.24 -14.28 5.67
CA TYR A 100 -3.85 -13.12 6.29
C TYR A 100 -5.35 -13.07 6.00
N CYS A 101 -6.13 -12.54 6.95
CA CYS A 101 -7.57 -12.31 6.83
C CYS A 101 -7.93 -10.97 7.49
N PHE A 102 -8.94 -10.29 6.97
CA PHE A 102 -9.50 -9.11 7.62
C PHE A 102 -10.64 -9.56 8.56
N GLN A 103 -10.41 -9.51 9.87
CA GLN A 103 -11.28 -10.17 10.85
C GLN A 103 -12.34 -9.25 11.46
N ALA A 104 -11.98 -8.03 11.83
CA ALA A 104 -12.86 -7.17 12.62
C ALA A 104 -12.71 -5.69 12.27
N SER A 105 -13.78 -4.93 12.42
CA SER A 105 -13.79 -3.47 12.27
C SER A 105 -14.77 -2.85 13.26
N ASN A 106 -14.46 -1.64 13.74
CA ASN A 106 -15.41 -0.85 14.54
C ASN A 106 -16.57 -0.27 13.70
N ASN A 107 -16.47 -0.34 12.37
CA ASN A 107 -17.53 -0.01 11.42
C ASN A 107 -17.47 -1.00 10.24
N PRO A 108 -18.13 -2.17 10.35
CA PRO A 108 -18.01 -3.24 9.35
C PRO A 108 -18.57 -2.84 7.97
N GLN A 109 -19.48 -1.87 7.90
CA GLN A 109 -20.00 -1.36 6.63
C GLN A 109 -19.05 -0.39 5.93
N ALA A 110 -18.01 0.08 6.63
CA ALA A 110 -17.04 1.01 6.07
C ALA A 110 -15.91 0.30 5.31
N PHE A 111 -15.88 -1.02 5.18
CA PHE A 111 -14.80 -1.71 4.45
C PHE A 111 -15.39 -2.72 3.48
N THR A 112 -15.03 -2.59 2.20
CA THR A 112 -15.31 -3.63 1.21
C THR A 112 -14.25 -4.72 1.29
N ASN A 113 -12.99 -4.31 1.44
CA ASN A 113 -11.82 -5.17 1.54
C ASN A 113 -10.62 -4.36 2.06
N ILE A 114 -9.58 -5.08 2.49
CA ILE A 114 -8.26 -4.51 2.71
C ILE A 114 -7.33 -5.02 1.62
N ASN A 115 -6.75 -4.12 0.82
CA ASN A 115 -5.70 -4.52 -0.09
C ASN A 115 -4.40 -4.67 0.70
N ALA A 116 -3.71 -5.78 0.51
CA ALA A 116 -2.43 -6.07 1.14
C ALA A 116 -1.38 -6.31 0.06
N VAL A 117 -0.22 -5.68 0.19
CA VAL A 117 0.87 -5.87 -0.78
C VAL A 117 2.23 -5.88 -0.10
N ALA A 118 3.04 -6.89 -0.43
CA ALA A 118 4.43 -6.93 0.00
C ALA A 118 5.18 -5.72 -0.60
N ASN A 119 5.85 -4.94 0.25
CA ASN A 119 6.56 -3.75 -0.18
C ASN A 119 7.66 -3.37 0.84
N THR A 120 8.52 -2.44 0.46
CA THR A 120 9.28 -1.63 1.42
C THR A 120 8.40 -0.48 1.92
N ASN A 121 8.74 0.17 3.03
CA ASN A 121 7.97 1.32 3.52
C ASN A 121 8.26 2.57 2.65
N VAL A 122 7.68 2.62 1.43
CA VAL A 122 8.00 3.64 0.42
C VAL A 122 7.40 5.02 0.74
N ALA A 123 6.35 5.07 1.55
CA ALA A 123 5.55 6.28 1.76
C ALA A 123 5.56 6.82 3.21
N GLY A 124 6.36 6.22 4.11
CA GLY A 124 6.31 6.57 5.53
C GLY A 124 4.93 6.34 6.14
N ALA A 125 4.20 5.33 5.63
CA ALA A 125 2.87 5.01 6.15
C ALA A 125 2.98 4.74 7.67
N PRO A 126 1.97 5.13 8.45
CA PRO A 126 1.97 4.83 9.88
C PRO A 126 2.09 3.33 10.07
N ASN A 127 2.78 2.92 11.13
CA ASN A 127 2.89 1.52 11.48
C ASN A 127 1.48 0.98 11.79
N CYS A 128 1.17 -0.22 11.28
CA CYS A 128 0.10 -1.01 11.86
C CYS A 128 0.52 -1.39 13.30
N GLN A 129 -0.42 -1.41 14.24
CA GLN A 129 -0.16 -1.66 15.67
C GLN A 129 -0.39 -3.10 16.08
#